data_AF-A0A849SQI5-F1
#
_entry.id   AF-A0A849SQI5-F1
#
_cell.length_a   1.000
_cell.length_b   1.000
_cell.length_c   1.000
_cell.angle_alpha   90.00
_cell.angle_beta   90.00
_cell.angle_gamma   90.00
#
_symmetry.space_group_name_H-M   'P 1'
#
loop_
_entity.id
_entity.type
_entity.pdbx_description
1 polymer ?
#
loop_
_entity_poly.entity_id
_entity_poly.type
_entity_poly.pdbx_seq_one_letter_code
_entity_poly.pdbx_strand_id
1 'polypeptide(L)'
;MRRSVPSWGAVEVRVVRPELWLLGIVVIALLLVEVWQSSRMAALSLALGQHRTALQQADARLEFVRAEHERRTTRAELAPVADDLGLAPLDANHVVVLPSSYLVDDDAVRSAPGTVVAWAERAARSIVPDAMARGRRDR
;
A
#
# COMPACT_ATOMS: atom_id res chain seq x y z
N MET A 1 -67.64 60.88 -14.93
CA MET A 1 -67.65 59.51 -14.37
C MET A 1 -66.26 58.91 -14.50
N ARG A 2 -65.52 58.75 -13.40
CA ARG A 2 -64.17 58.14 -13.36
C ARG A 2 -64.32 56.69 -12.88
N ARG A 3 -63.91 55.72 -13.70
CA ARG A 3 -63.86 54.30 -13.31
C ARG A 3 -62.54 54.03 -12.59
N SER A 4 -62.62 53.48 -11.39
CA SER A 4 -61.50 52.92 -10.64
C SER A 4 -61.06 51.60 -11.28
N VAL A 5 -59.77 51.47 -11.58
CA VAL A 5 -59.18 50.22 -12.09
C VAL A 5 -58.82 49.34 -10.88
N PRO A 6 -59.14 48.04 -10.88
CA PRO A 6 -58.87 47.13 -9.77
C PRO A 6 -57.36 46.88 -9.59
N SER A 7 -56.84 47.19 -8.39
CA SER A 7 -55.42 47.06 -7.97
C SER A 7 -54.92 45.63 -7.76
N TRP A 8 -55.69 44.60 -8.16
CA TRP A 8 -55.46 43.20 -7.83
C TRP A 8 -54.49 42.52 -8.81
N GLY A 9 -54.09 43.24 -9.87
CA GLY A 9 -53.13 42.80 -10.89
C GLY A 9 -51.78 43.50 -10.81
N ALA A 10 -51.44 44.18 -9.70
CA ALA A 10 -50.10 44.67 -9.49
C ALA A 10 -49.18 43.48 -9.24
N VAL A 11 -48.57 42.96 -10.30
CA VAL A 11 -47.40 42.08 -10.18
C VAL A 11 -46.33 42.94 -9.52
N GLU A 12 -46.16 42.77 -8.20
CA GLU A 12 -45.01 43.31 -7.48
C GLU A 12 -43.77 42.68 -8.10
N VAL A 13 -43.16 43.38 -9.06
CA VAL A 13 -41.79 43.12 -9.47
C VAL A 13 -40.94 43.51 -8.27
N ARG A 14 -40.77 42.54 -7.37
CA ARG A 14 -39.94 42.65 -6.19
C ARG A 14 -38.53 42.93 -6.70
N VAL A 15 -38.11 44.20 -6.64
CA VAL A 15 -36.77 44.62 -7.06
C VAL A 15 -35.80 43.85 -6.17
N VAL A 16 -35.19 42.80 -6.72
CA VAL A 16 -34.22 41.99 -6.00
C VAL A 16 -33.09 42.93 -5.63
N ARG A 17 -32.89 43.13 -4.32
CA ARG A 17 -31.87 44.05 -3.83
C ARG A 17 -30.52 43.65 -4.43
N PRO A 18 -29.83 44.53 -5.18
CA PRO A 18 -28.56 44.20 -5.82
C PRO A 18 -27.49 43.76 -4.80
N GLU A 19 -27.61 44.22 -3.56
CA GLU A 19 -26.80 43.79 -2.41
C GLU A 19 -26.84 42.26 -2.19
N LEU A 20 -28.00 41.62 -2.37
CA LEU A 20 -28.13 40.17 -2.19
C LEU A 20 -27.45 39.39 -3.31
N TRP A 21 -27.45 39.93 -4.53
CA TRP A 21 -26.70 39.35 -5.65
C TRP A 21 -25.20 39.42 -5.42
N LEU A 22 -24.70 40.56 -4.94
CA LEU A 22 -23.28 40.72 -4.60
C LEU A 22 -22.86 39.74 -3.50
N LEU A 23 -23.68 39.57 -2.46
CA LEU A 23 -23.43 38.60 -1.41
C LEU A 23 -23.41 37.16 -1.96
N GLY A 24 -24.37 36.81 -2.82
CA GLY A 24 -24.41 35.51 -3.49
C GLY A 24 -23.15 35.24 -4.32
N ILE A 25 -22.67 36.22 -5.09
CA ILE A 25 -21.44 36.11 -5.88
C ILE A 25 -20.23 35.90 -4.97
N VAL A 26 -20.13 36.64 -3.87
CA VAL A 26 -19.03 36.49 -2.90
C VAL A 26 -19.02 35.09 -2.28
N VAL A 27 -20.19 34.57 -1.88
CA VAL A 27 -20.31 33.22 -1.33
C VAL A 27 -19.90 32.17 -2.36
N ILE A 28 -20.36 32.30 -3.61
CA ILE A 28 -19.99 31.37 -4.68
C ILE A 28 -18.48 31.43 -4.93
N ALA A 29 -17.88 32.63 -4.96
CA ALA A 29 -16.44 32.78 -5.14
C ALA A 29 -15.64 32.14 -4.00
N LEU A 30 -16.08 32.31 -2.75
CA LEU A 30 -15.46 31.69 -1.58
C LEU A 30 -15.50 30.16 -1.69
N LEU A 31 -16.67 29.60 -2.00
CA LEU A 31 -16.86 28.16 -2.16
C LEU A 31 -16.00 27.59 -3.30
N LEU A 32 -15.88 28.30 -4.42
CA LEU A 32 -15.00 27.90 -5.52
C LEU A 32 -13.54 27.83 -5.09
N VAL A 33 -13.07 28.81 -4.32
CA VAL A 33 -11.71 28.81 -3.78
C VAL A 33 -11.50 27.63 -2.83
N GLU A 34 -12.46 27.34 -1.96
CA GLU A 34 -12.38 26.23 -1.01
C GLU A 34 -12.33 24.86 -1.71
N VAL A 35 -13.18 24.66 -2.73
CA VAL A 35 -13.17 23.45 -3.56
C VAL A 35 -11.87 23.33 -4.35
N TRP A 36 -11.35 24.43 -4.89
CA TRP A 36 -10.07 24.44 -5.59
C TRP A 36 -8.91 24.09 -4.66
N GLN A 37 -8.87 24.65 -3.46
CA GLN A 37 -7.87 24.33 -2.45
C GLN A 37 -7.96 22.86 -2.02
N SER A 38 -9.17 22.35 -1.78
CA SER A 38 -9.40 20.96 -1.38
C SER A 38 -8.97 19.97 -2.47
N SER A 39 -9.33 20.24 -3.73
CA SER A 39 -8.93 19.41 -4.87
C SER A 39 -7.43 19.45 -5.12
N ARG A 40 -6.79 20.62 -4.98
CA ARG A 40 -5.33 20.75 -5.07
C ARG A 40 -4.62 19.99 -3.96
N MET A 41 -5.11 20.07 -2.73
CA MET A 41 -4.51 19.35 -1.60
C MET A 41 -4.67 17.84 -1.76
N ALA A 42 -5.82 17.37 -2.25
CA ALA A 42 -6.04 15.95 -2.57
C ALA A 42 -5.12 15.45 -3.70
N ALA A 43 -4.92 16.27 -4.75
CA ALA A 43 -4.00 15.93 -5.83
C ALA A 43 -2.54 15.84 -5.32
N LEU A 44 -2.12 16.78 -4.46
CA LEU A 44 -0.79 16.78 -3.87
C LEU A 44 -0.58 15.60 -2.91
N SER A 45 -1.57 15.25 -2.09
CA SER A 45 -1.47 14.11 -1.17
C SER A 45 -1.39 12.78 -1.93
N LEU A 46 -2.13 12.65 -3.03
CA LEU A 46 -2.07 11.48 -3.91
C LEU A 46 -0.72 11.36 -4.61
N ALA A 47 -0.19 12.47 -5.15
CA ALA A 47 1.15 12.50 -5.74
C ALA A 47 2.25 12.14 -4.73
N LEU A 48 2.18 12.70 -3.51
CA LEU A 48 3.08 12.35 -2.41
C LEU A 48 2.98 10.86 -2.04
N GLY A 49 1.76 10.31 -2.00
CA GLY A 49 1.53 8.89 -1.77
C GLY A 49 2.20 8.03 -2.84
N GLN A 50 2.03 8.38 -4.12
CA GLN A 50 2.66 7.67 -5.24
C GLN A 50 4.19 7.74 -5.21
N HIS A 51 4.76 8.90 -4.91
CA HIS A 51 6.21 9.03 -4.77
C HIS A 51 6.74 8.22 -3.60
N ARG A 52 6.04 8.21 -2.47
CA ARG A 52 6.42 7.42 -1.30
C ARG A 52 6.40 5.92 -1.58
N THR A 53 5.38 5.41 -2.29
CA THR A 53 5.33 3.99 -2.65
C THR A 53 6.41 3.63 -3.67
N ALA A 54 6.68 4.49 -4.65
CA ALA A 54 7.76 4.29 -5.61
C ALA A 54 9.14 4.25 -4.93
N LEU A 55 9.40 5.15 -3.97
CA LEU A 55 10.63 5.14 -3.18
C LEU A 55 10.76 3.88 -2.34
N GLN A 56 9.70 3.47 -1.64
CA GLN A 56 9.70 2.22 -0.86
C GLN A 56 9.98 0.99 -1.72
N GLN A 57 9.42 0.93 -2.94
CA GLN A 57 9.70 -0.16 -3.87
C GLN A 57 11.15 -0.13 -4.38
N ALA A 58 11.71 1.06 -4.63
CA ALA A 58 13.10 1.21 -5.04
C ALA A 58 14.06 0.78 -3.92
N ASP A 59 13.79 1.20 -2.68
CA ASP A 59 14.58 0.84 -1.50
C ASP A 59 14.54 -0.68 -1.25
N ALA A 60 13.35 -1.30 -1.31
CA ALA A 60 13.22 -2.75 -1.16
C ALA A 60 13.99 -3.52 -2.25
N ARG A 61 14.00 -3.02 -3.49
CA ARG A 61 14.81 -3.60 -4.57
C ARG A 61 16.30 -3.46 -4.30
N LEU A 62 16.75 -2.31 -3.81
CA LEU A 62 18.15 -2.09 -3.45
C LEU A 62 18.59 -3.00 -2.30
N GLU A 63 17.78 -3.15 -1.26
CA GLU A 63 18.04 -4.07 -0.16
C GLU A 63 18.13 -5.52 -0.65
N PHE A 64 17.23 -5.95 -1.54
CA PHE A 64 17.30 -7.28 -2.12
C PHE A 64 18.60 -7.50 -2.90
N VAL A 65 18.99 -6.55 -3.76
CA VAL A 65 20.22 -6.65 -4.56
C VAL A 65 21.45 -6.66 -3.66
N ARG A 66 21.46 -5.84 -2.59
CA ARG A 66 22.54 -5.83 -1.60
C ARG A 66 22.65 -7.16 -0.87
N ALA A 67 21.53 -7.69 -0.38
CA ALA A 67 21.50 -8.98 0.31
C ALA A 67 21.92 -10.14 -0.63
N GLU A 68 21.53 -10.09 -1.90
CA GLU A 68 21.94 -11.09 -2.89
C GLU A 68 23.45 -11.00 -3.19
N HIS A 69 23.99 -9.78 -3.27
CA HIS A 69 25.42 -9.58 -3.40
C HIS A 69 26.19 -10.12 -2.19
N GLU A 70 25.76 -9.77 -0.98
CA GLU A 70 26.34 -10.25 0.28
C GLU A 70 26.29 -11.78 0.40
N ARG A 71 25.19 -12.42 -0.02
CA ARG A 71 25.11 -13.89 -0.09
C ARG A 71 26.12 -14.50 -1.05
N ARG A 72 26.36 -13.86 -2.20
CA ARG A 72 27.34 -14.35 -3.18
C ARG A 72 28.77 -14.15 -2.71
N THR A 73 29.07 -13.02 -2.08
CA THR A 73 30.39 -12.75 -1.52
C THR A 73 30.69 -13.69 -0.37
N THR A 74 29.79 -13.83 0.61
CA THR A 74 29.93 -14.78 1.72
C THR A 74 30.07 -16.22 1.22
N ARG A 75 29.29 -16.63 0.22
CA ARG A 75 29.44 -17.96 -0.39
C ARG A 75 30.81 -18.14 -1.06
N ALA A 76 31.31 -17.12 -1.76
CA ALA A 76 32.63 -17.18 -2.39
C ALA A 76 33.76 -17.23 -1.35
N GLU A 77 33.63 -16.50 -0.25
CA GLU A 77 34.59 -16.52 0.87
C GLU A 77 34.58 -17.84 1.64
N LEU A 78 33.40 -18.44 1.82
CA LEU A 78 33.24 -19.71 2.53
C LEU A 78 33.54 -20.94 1.67
N ALA A 79 33.52 -20.83 0.34
CA ALA A 79 33.81 -21.93 -0.58
C ALA A 79 35.17 -22.62 -0.32
N PRO A 80 36.32 -21.90 -0.21
CA PRO A 80 37.60 -22.55 0.07
C PRO A 80 37.63 -23.22 1.46
N VAL A 81 37.01 -22.60 2.46
CA VAL A 81 36.93 -23.17 3.83
C VAL A 81 36.06 -24.43 3.85
N ALA A 82 34.98 -24.46 3.09
CA ALA A 82 34.13 -25.64 2.96
C ALA A 82 34.86 -26.78 2.22
N ASP A 83 35.64 -26.46 1.18
CA ASP A 83 36.45 -27.43 0.44
C ASP A 83 37.54 -28.06 1.35
N ASP A 84 38.23 -27.24 2.15
CA ASP A 84 39.20 -27.71 3.16
C ASP A 84 38.57 -28.63 4.22
N LEU A 85 37.28 -28.45 4.52
CA LEU A 85 36.51 -29.28 5.46
C LEU A 85 35.85 -30.50 4.78
N GLY A 86 36.03 -30.70 3.47
CA GLY A 86 35.39 -31.76 2.70
C GLY A 86 33.86 -31.59 2.56
N LEU A 87 33.35 -30.40 2.88
CA LEU A 87 31.95 -30.01 2.71
C LEU A 87 31.75 -29.53 1.27
N ALA A 88 31.85 -30.47 0.32
CA ALA A 88 31.54 -30.16 -1.07
C ALA A 88 30.06 -29.71 -1.17
N PRO A 89 29.74 -28.65 -1.92
CA PRO A 89 28.35 -28.28 -2.16
C PRO A 89 27.63 -29.48 -2.79
N LEU A 90 26.41 -29.80 -2.31
CA LEU A 90 25.60 -30.88 -2.90
C LEU A 90 25.60 -30.70 -4.43
N ASP A 91 26.11 -31.71 -5.13
CA ASP A 91 26.09 -31.76 -6.59
C ASP A 91 24.68 -31.40 -7.08
N ALA A 92 24.54 -30.61 -8.14
CA ALA A 92 23.25 -30.08 -8.59
C ALA A 92 22.23 -31.21 -8.88
N ASN A 93 22.74 -32.42 -9.15
CA ASN A 93 21.97 -33.66 -9.31
C ASN A 93 21.29 -34.16 -8.01
N HIS A 94 21.71 -33.69 -6.83
CA HIS A 94 21.09 -34.02 -5.55
C HIS A 94 20.02 -33.01 -5.11
N VAL A 95 19.78 -31.94 -5.88
CA VAL A 95 18.65 -31.04 -5.64
C VAL A 95 17.40 -31.67 -6.24
N VAL A 96 16.70 -32.47 -5.45
CA VAL A 96 15.40 -33.02 -5.84
C VAL A 96 14.38 -31.87 -5.81
N VAL A 97 13.94 -31.44 -6.98
CA VAL A 97 12.84 -30.49 -7.11
C VAL A 97 11.57 -31.20 -6.67
N LEU A 98 11.07 -30.84 -5.48
CA LEU A 98 9.84 -31.42 -4.95
C LEU A 98 8.65 -30.95 -5.79
N PRO A 99 7.80 -31.85 -6.33
CA PRO A 99 6.63 -31.45 -7.10
C PRO A 99 5.69 -30.58 -6.25
N SER A 100 5.04 -29.60 -6.86
CA SER A 100 4.15 -28.67 -6.15
C SER A 100 3.00 -29.36 -5.41
N SER A 101 2.64 -30.59 -5.80
CA SER A 101 1.67 -31.44 -5.09
C SER A 101 2.12 -31.88 -3.68
N TYR A 102 3.41 -31.79 -3.37
CA TYR A 102 3.97 -32.06 -2.04
C TYR A 102 4.14 -30.80 -1.19
N LEU A 103 3.87 -29.63 -1.76
CA LEU A 103 3.83 -28.38 -1.03
C LEU A 103 2.40 -28.19 -0.51
N VAL A 104 2.26 -27.96 0.79
CA VAL A 104 0.95 -27.74 1.43
C VAL A 104 0.31 -26.49 0.82
N ASP A 105 -0.94 -26.61 0.38
CA ASP A 105 -1.74 -25.46 -0.06
C ASP A 105 -1.90 -24.46 1.09
N ASP A 106 -1.53 -23.21 0.83
CA ASP A 106 -1.53 -22.10 1.80
C ASP A 106 -2.94 -21.78 2.36
N ASP A 107 -3.99 -22.33 1.73
CA ASP A 107 -5.38 -22.23 2.17
C ASP A 107 -5.72 -23.21 3.31
N ALA A 108 -5.04 -24.37 3.40
CA ALA A 108 -5.27 -25.33 4.48
C ALA A 108 -4.73 -24.84 5.84
N VAL A 109 -3.67 -24.02 5.82
CA VAL A 109 -3.05 -23.44 7.02
C VAL A 109 -3.97 -22.41 7.70
N ARG A 110 -4.82 -21.71 6.92
CA ARG A 110 -5.76 -20.71 7.46
C ARG A 110 -6.97 -21.31 8.21
N SER A 111 -7.22 -22.62 8.09
CA SER A 111 -8.37 -23.28 8.72
C SER A 111 -8.01 -24.18 9.91
N ALA A 112 -6.73 -24.25 10.30
CA ALA A 112 -6.29 -25.06 11.42
C ALA A 112 -6.51 -24.32 12.76
N PRO A 113 -7.03 -24.98 13.82
CA PRO A 113 -7.20 -24.37 15.13
C PRO A 113 -5.84 -23.89 15.66
N GLY A 114 -5.74 -22.58 15.92
CA GLY A 114 -4.47 -21.85 16.11
C GLY A 114 -3.56 -22.33 17.25
N THR A 115 -4.01 -23.23 18.12
CA THR A 115 -3.21 -23.83 19.20
C THR A 115 -2.23 -24.89 18.71
N VAL A 116 -2.60 -25.72 17.72
CA VAL A 116 -1.72 -26.79 17.22
C VAL A 116 -0.63 -26.21 16.30
N VAL A 117 -0.99 -25.20 15.50
CA VAL A 117 -0.06 -24.49 14.62
C VAL A 117 0.98 -23.73 15.44
N ALA A 118 0.58 -23.07 16.52
CA ALA A 118 1.51 -22.36 17.40
C ALA A 118 2.52 -23.29 18.10
N TRP A 119 2.11 -24.52 18.44
CA TRP A 119 3.01 -25.51 19.05
C TRP A 119 3.98 -26.10 18.02
N ALA A 120 3.50 -26.41 16.81
CA ALA A 120 4.33 -26.84 15.70
C ALA A 120 5.33 -25.75 15.27
N GLU A 121 4.92 -24.48 15.26
CA GLU A 121 5.81 -23.35 14.99
C GLU A 121 6.89 -23.23 16.06
N ARG A 122 6.54 -23.43 17.33
CA ARG A 122 7.51 -23.39 18.44
C ARG A 122 8.51 -24.56 18.37
N ALA A 123 8.07 -25.75 18.00
CA ALA A 123 8.94 -26.90 17.80
C ALA A 123 9.83 -26.73 16.55
N ALA A 124 9.29 -26.23 15.45
CA ALA A 124 10.06 -25.94 14.23
C ALA A 124 11.13 -24.87 14.48
N ARG A 125 10.82 -23.84 15.27
CA ARG A 125 11.75 -22.76 15.64
C ARG A 125 12.91 -23.25 16.52
N SER A 126 12.76 -24.38 17.22
CA SER A 126 13.88 -25.03 17.93
C SER A 126 14.77 -25.91 17.05
N ILE A 127 14.26 -26.39 15.90
CA ILE A 127 15.00 -27.31 15.01
C ILE A 127 15.66 -26.55 13.86
N VAL A 128 15.10 -25.41 13.43
CA VAL A 128 15.64 -24.60 12.34
C VAL A 128 15.73 -23.12 12.79
N PRO A 129 16.81 -22.73 13.48
CA PRO A 129 16.96 -21.37 14.01
C PRO A 129 16.97 -20.28 12.92
N ASP A 130 17.44 -20.61 11.69
CA ASP A 130 17.80 -19.60 10.69
C ASP A 130 16.93 -19.54 9.42
N ALA A 131 15.91 -20.40 9.25
CA ALA A 131 15.10 -20.39 8.01
C ALA A 131 14.00 -19.30 7.99
N MET A 132 13.65 -18.71 9.13
CA MET A 132 12.55 -17.74 9.26
C MET A 132 12.97 -16.25 9.21
N ALA A 133 14.20 -15.91 8.79
CA ALA A 133 14.54 -14.51 8.56
C ALA A 133 13.83 -13.88 7.33
N ARG A 134 13.17 -14.69 6.49
CA ARG A 134 12.29 -14.24 5.39
C ARG A 134 10.83 -14.26 5.79
N GLY A 135 10.53 -13.66 6.94
CA GLY A 135 9.17 -13.33 7.35
C GLY A 135 8.72 -12.05 6.65
N ARG A 136 7.91 -12.24 5.60
CA ARG A 136 7.09 -11.25 4.89
C ARG A 136 6.43 -10.27 5.87
N ARG A 137 7.06 -9.11 6.07
CA ARG A 137 6.38 -7.90 6.56
C ARG A 137 5.57 -7.36 5.39
N ASP A 138 4.26 -7.61 5.41
CA ASP A 138 3.28 -6.53 5.59
C ASP A 138 1.85 -6.95 5.21
N ARG A 139 0.96 -6.49 6.09
CA ARG A 139 -0.44 -6.08 5.90
C ARG A 139 -1.50 -7.12 5.54
#